data_AF-A0A5N9E8W9-F1
#
_entry.id   AF-A0A5N9E8W9-F1
#
_cell.length_a   1.000
_cell.length_b   1.000
_cell.length_c   1.000
_cell.angle_alpha   90.00
_cell.angle_beta   90.00
_cell.angle_gamma   90.00
#
_symmetry.space_group_name_H-M   'P 1'
#
loop_
_entity.id
_entity.type
_entity.pdbx_description
1 polymer ?
#
loop_
_entity_poly.entity_id
_entity_poly.type
_entity_poly.pdbx_seq_one_letter_code
_entity_poly.pdbx_strand_id
1 'polypeptide(L)'
;MFENVAEHLDEAVRLSERCPEKYQIPCFQALIKVLAQSDALPSQTGNSVGYPAVCNGAGQSDGGNERSPVSANGSYNDNSPARQEAGERGIIFLHQYQIPGPSISRVYHLNGDSYRIIVKDLKEKTNSKKQVKLALLLGVGGLLVGGQPVFSKERLIEVCREYGAYDAPNFASHMKKQRDMFIAQGNDWSLTVPAQQRAAEAIKELAS
;
A
#
# COMPACT_ATOMS: atom_id res chain seq x y z
N MET A 1 -29.43 -6.42 2.42
CA MET A 1 -27.97 -6.21 2.27
C MET A 1 -27.22 -7.48 1.82
N PHE A 2 -27.88 -8.64 1.68
CA PHE A 2 -27.26 -9.82 1.05
C PHE A 2 -28.26 -10.63 0.20
N GLU A 3 -29.48 -10.11 -0.07
CA GLU A 3 -30.50 -10.86 -0.80
C GLU A 3 -30.01 -11.31 -2.19
N ASN A 4 -29.20 -10.49 -2.87
CA ASN A 4 -28.68 -10.79 -4.21
C ASN A 4 -27.54 -11.84 -4.21
N VAL A 5 -26.78 -11.92 -3.11
CA VAL A 5 -25.72 -12.94 -2.95
C VAL A 5 -26.35 -14.32 -2.74
N ALA A 6 -27.46 -14.39 -1.99
CA ALA A 6 -28.19 -15.63 -1.77
C ALA A 6 -28.80 -16.17 -3.08
N GLU A 7 -29.32 -15.29 -3.94
CA GLU A 7 -29.91 -15.67 -5.24
C GLU A 7 -28.88 -16.26 -6.21
N HIS A 8 -27.64 -15.76 -6.20
CA HIS A 8 -26.58 -16.16 -7.13
C HIS A 8 -25.57 -17.16 -6.53
N LEU A 9 -25.80 -17.63 -5.31
CA LEU A 9 -24.88 -18.51 -4.59
C LEU A 9 -24.71 -19.86 -5.29
N ASP A 10 -25.83 -20.48 -5.69
CA ASP A 10 -25.83 -21.78 -6.36
C ASP A 10 -25.10 -21.73 -7.71
N GLU A 11 -25.24 -20.63 -8.45
CA GLU A 11 -24.54 -20.41 -9.71
C GLU A 11 -23.03 -20.21 -9.48
N ALA A 12 -22.64 -19.48 -8.43
CA ALA A 12 -21.24 -19.30 -8.07
C ALA A 12 -20.56 -20.62 -7.66
N VAL A 13 -21.27 -21.50 -6.95
CA VAL A 13 -20.79 -22.86 -6.62
C VAL A 13 -20.63 -23.69 -7.89
N ARG A 14 -21.64 -23.69 -8.76
CA ARG A 14 -21.56 -24.43 -10.03
C ARG A 14 -20.39 -24.00 -10.90
N LEU A 15 -20.08 -22.71 -10.94
CA LEU A 15 -18.95 -22.17 -11.71
C LEU A 15 -17.61 -22.51 -11.09
N SER A 16 -17.51 -22.52 -9.75
CA SER A 16 -16.27 -22.87 -9.08
C SER A 16 -15.93 -24.36 -9.21
N GLU A 17 -16.91 -25.25 -9.21
CA GLU A 17 -16.72 -26.70 -9.42
C GLU A 17 -16.21 -27.06 -10.82
N ARG A 18 -16.46 -26.20 -11.81
CA ARG A 18 -15.90 -26.35 -13.17
C ARG A 18 -14.41 -26.03 -13.25
N CYS A 19 -13.85 -25.42 -12.21
CA CYS A 19 -12.42 -25.18 -12.11
C CYS A 19 -11.69 -26.42 -11.60
N PRO A 20 -10.42 -26.64 -12.00
CA PRO A 20 -9.58 -27.66 -11.38
C PRO A 20 -9.52 -27.50 -9.86
N GLU A 21 -9.45 -28.60 -9.11
CA GLU A 21 -9.55 -28.64 -7.64
C GLU A 21 -8.69 -27.58 -6.92
N LYS A 22 -7.45 -27.38 -7.40
CA LYS A 22 -6.52 -26.36 -6.90
C LYS A 22 -7.01 -24.90 -7.00
N TYR A 23 -8.03 -24.62 -7.81
CA TYR A 23 -8.54 -23.29 -8.10
C TYR A 23 -10.01 -23.09 -7.74
N GLN A 24 -10.72 -24.13 -7.28
CA GLN A 24 -12.15 -24.03 -6.95
C GLN A 24 -12.40 -22.99 -5.86
N ILE A 25 -11.65 -23.06 -4.75
CA ILE A 25 -11.77 -22.13 -3.62
C ILE A 25 -11.40 -20.70 -4.02
N PRO A 26 -10.25 -20.43 -4.70
CA PRO A 26 -9.94 -19.10 -5.21
C PRO A 26 -11.00 -18.53 -6.16
N CYS A 27 -11.53 -19.35 -7.07
CA CYS A 27 -12.56 -18.93 -8.01
C CYS A 27 -13.88 -18.60 -7.30
N PHE A 28 -14.32 -19.43 -6.36
CA PHE A 28 -15.52 -19.16 -5.56
C PHE A 28 -15.40 -17.85 -4.78
N GLN A 29 -14.26 -17.62 -4.11
CA GLN A 29 -14.02 -16.39 -3.38
C GLN A 29 -14.03 -15.15 -4.29
N ALA A 30 -13.47 -15.24 -5.50
CA ALA A 30 -13.51 -14.16 -6.47
C ALA A 30 -14.95 -13.85 -6.93
N LEU A 31 -15.75 -14.88 -7.19
CA LEU A 31 -17.15 -14.73 -7.60
C LEU A 31 -18.00 -14.06 -6.51
N ILE A 32 -17.89 -14.50 -5.26
CA ILE A 32 -18.62 -13.89 -4.13
C ILE A 32 -18.22 -12.42 -3.93
N LYS A 33 -16.94 -12.08 -4.10
CA LYS A 33 -16.46 -10.69 -4.02
C LYS A 33 -17.08 -9.79 -5.10
N VAL A 34 -17.20 -10.28 -6.32
CA VAL A 34 -17.83 -9.53 -7.43
C VAL A 34 -19.33 -9.35 -7.18
N LEU A 35 -20.02 -10.40 -6.70
CA LEU A 35 -21.44 -10.33 -6.37
C LEU A 35 -21.72 -9.32 -5.25
N ALA A 36 -20.90 -9.31 -4.20
CA ALA A 36 -21.02 -8.37 -3.09
C ALA A 36 -20.71 -6.91 -3.49
N GLN A 37 -19.88 -6.69 -4.51
CA GLN A 37 -19.58 -5.34 -5.04
C GLN A 37 -20.66 -4.82 -5.99
N SER A 38 -21.47 -5.71 -6.57
CA SER A 38 -22.55 -5.34 -7.49
C SER A 38 -23.73 -4.64 -6.79
N ASP A 39 -23.77 -4.66 -5.45
CA ASP A 39 -24.73 -3.89 -4.63
C ASP A 39 -24.35 -2.39 -4.54
N ALA A 40 -23.16 -1.99 -5.02
CA ALA A 40 -22.66 -0.62 -4.90
C ALA A 40 -22.90 0.28 -6.13
N LEU A 41 -23.37 -0.25 -7.27
CA LEU A 41 -23.59 0.54 -8.50
C LEU A 41 -24.73 -0.06 -9.38
N PRO A 42 -25.56 0.77 -10.04
CA PRO A 42 -26.60 0.30 -10.95
C PRO A 42 -26.01 -0.24 -12.26
N SER A 43 -26.67 -1.29 -12.75
CA SER A 43 -26.39 -2.10 -13.94
C SER A 43 -26.14 -1.31 -15.23
N GLN A 44 -25.12 -1.70 -16.01
CA GLN A 44 -25.16 -1.58 -17.47
C GLN A 44 -24.63 -2.84 -18.16
N THR A 45 -25.58 -3.49 -18.80
CA THR A 45 -25.52 -4.46 -19.90
C THR A 45 -24.65 -3.96 -21.06
N GLY A 46 -23.88 -4.86 -21.70
CA GLY A 46 -23.53 -4.71 -23.13
C GLY A 46 -22.09 -5.01 -23.54
N ASN A 47 -21.92 -6.16 -24.19
CA ASN A 47 -21.13 -6.39 -25.40
C ASN A 47 -19.57 -6.44 -25.37
N SER A 48 -19.09 -7.68 -25.44
CA SER A 48 -18.29 -8.26 -26.53
C SER A 48 -16.98 -7.57 -26.97
N VAL A 49 -15.85 -8.21 -26.62
CA VAL A 49 -14.65 -8.38 -27.48
C VAL A 49 -13.96 -9.65 -26.95
N GLY A 50 -13.77 -10.77 -27.65
CA GLY A 50 -13.26 -10.91 -29.00
C GLY A 50 -11.81 -11.40 -28.90
N TYR A 51 -11.60 -12.69 -28.59
CA TYR A 51 -10.29 -13.35 -28.72
C TYR A 51 -9.90 -13.42 -30.19
N PRO A 52 -8.60 -13.26 -30.52
CA PRO A 52 -8.02 -14.05 -31.58
C PRO A 52 -7.02 -15.03 -30.97
N ALA A 53 -7.33 -16.30 -31.21
CA ALA A 53 -6.38 -17.40 -31.17
C ALA A 53 -5.30 -17.17 -32.25
N VAL A 54 -4.04 -17.36 -31.88
CA VAL A 54 -2.97 -17.66 -32.83
C VAL A 54 -2.33 -18.96 -32.38
N CYS A 55 -2.56 -19.98 -33.19
CA CYS A 55 -1.91 -21.27 -33.21
C CYS A 55 -0.61 -21.21 -34.04
N ASN A 56 0.20 -22.26 -33.87
CA ASN A 56 1.48 -22.62 -34.49
C ASN A 56 2.68 -22.33 -33.58
N GLY A 57 3.63 -23.24 -33.36
CA GLY A 57 3.87 -24.56 -33.93
C GLY A 57 5.16 -25.12 -33.28
N ALA A 58 5.28 -26.45 -33.29
CA ALA A 58 6.29 -27.23 -32.57
C ALA A 58 7.69 -27.27 -33.25
N GLY A 59 8.71 -27.59 -32.43
CA GLY A 59 10.06 -28.05 -32.81
C GLY A 59 11.10 -27.66 -31.73
N GLN A 60 11.50 -28.52 -30.78
CA GLN A 60 12.74 -29.35 -30.76
C GLN A 60 13.98 -28.57 -31.22
N SER A 61 15.11 -28.46 -30.52
CA SER A 61 15.91 -29.28 -29.56
C SER A 61 17.00 -28.31 -29.01
N ASP A 62 17.66 -28.44 -27.87
CA ASP A 62 18.69 -29.42 -27.49
C ASP A 62 19.43 -28.90 -26.23
N GLY A 63 19.81 -29.80 -25.31
CA GLY A 63 21.06 -29.81 -24.53
C GLY A 63 21.55 -28.55 -23.76
N GLY A 64 21.52 -28.59 -22.42
CA GLY A 64 22.37 -27.73 -21.59
C GLY A 64 22.18 -27.93 -20.09
N ASN A 65 23.18 -28.52 -19.44
CA ASN A 65 23.17 -29.09 -18.09
C ASN A 65 23.74 -28.11 -17.05
N GLU A 66 22.92 -27.52 -16.17
CA GLU A 66 23.39 -26.86 -14.95
C GLU A 66 22.45 -27.13 -13.76
N ARG A 67 22.87 -28.04 -12.88
CA ARG A 67 22.29 -28.28 -11.55
C ARG A 67 22.64 -27.08 -10.65
N SER A 68 21.63 -26.38 -10.17
CA SER A 68 21.69 -25.58 -8.95
C SER A 68 20.52 -25.95 -8.02
N PRO A 69 20.72 -25.91 -6.70
CA PRO A 69 19.84 -26.55 -5.73
C PRO A 69 18.51 -25.81 -5.56
N VAL A 70 17.50 -26.60 -5.22
CA VAL A 70 16.10 -26.23 -5.05
C VAL A 70 15.95 -25.17 -3.95
N SER A 71 15.62 -23.94 -4.34
CA SER A 71 15.12 -22.93 -3.40
C SER A 71 13.76 -23.38 -2.88
N ALA A 72 13.69 -23.60 -1.57
CA ALA A 72 12.46 -23.83 -0.83
C ALA A 72 11.61 -22.54 -0.86
N ASN A 73 10.73 -22.41 -1.86
CA ASN A 73 9.67 -21.41 -1.84
C ASN A 73 8.53 -21.92 -0.94
N GLY A 74 8.73 -21.82 0.37
CA GLY A 74 7.64 -21.73 1.33
C GLY A 74 6.97 -20.37 1.16
N SER A 75 5.98 -20.27 0.27
CA SER A 75 5.05 -19.13 0.27
C SER A 75 4.13 -19.30 1.48
N TYR A 76 4.65 -18.96 2.64
CA TYR A 76 3.83 -18.73 3.81
C TYR A 76 3.03 -17.46 3.51
N ASN A 77 1.76 -17.63 3.17
CA ASN A 77 0.75 -16.61 3.41
C ASN A 77 0.75 -16.35 4.91
N ASP A 78 1.68 -15.51 5.36
CA ASP A 78 1.75 -15.00 6.72
C ASP A 78 0.64 -13.96 6.86
N ASN A 79 -0.58 -14.46 6.96
CA ASN A 79 -1.78 -13.72 7.28
C ASN A 79 -1.86 -13.56 8.80
N SER A 80 -0.78 -13.07 9.41
CA SER A 80 -0.70 -12.87 10.84
C SER A 80 -1.63 -11.73 11.25
N PRO A 81 -2.36 -11.86 12.39
CA PRO A 81 -3.34 -10.87 12.83
C PRO A 81 -2.73 -9.46 12.97
N ALA A 82 -1.45 -9.38 13.35
CA ALA A 82 -0.71 -8.12 13.43
C ALA A 82 -0.61 -7.37 12.08
N ARG A 83 -0.53 -8.07 10.95
CA ARG A 83 -0.47 -7.44 9.61
C ARG A 83 -1.86 -6.95 9.16
N GLN A 84 -2.92 -7.66 9.54
CA GLN A 84 -4.29 -7.19 9.31
C GLN A 84 -4.59 -5.92 10.13
N GLU A 85 -4.21 -5.92 11.41
CA GLU A 85 -4.34 -4.74 12.29
C GLU A 85 -3.52 -3.54 11.79
N ALA A 86 -2.33 -3.78 11.24
CA ALA A 86 -1.49 -2.73 10.67
C ALA A 86 -2.15 -2.03 9.47
N GLY A 87 -2.68 -2.83 8.54
CA GLY A 87 -3.44 -2.30 7.40
C GLY A 87 -4.70 -1.55 7.85
N GLU A 88 -5.42 -2.08 8.84
CA GLU A 88 -6.67 -1.49 9.34
C GLU A 88 -6.46 -0.07 9.91
N ARG A 89 -5.41 0.14 10.71
CA ARG A 89 -5.11 1.47 11.27
C ARG A 89 -4.75 2.50 10.21
N GLY A 90 -4.04 2.09 9.17
CA GLY A 90 -3.80 2.91 7.99
C GLY A 90 -5.12 3.36 7.34
N ILE A 91 -6.04 2.41 7.11
CA ILE A 91 -7.35 2.71 6.52
C ILE A 91 -8.18 3.66 7.41
N ILE A 92 -8.18 3.45 8.73
CA ILE A 92 -8.87 4.34 9.68
C ILE A 92 -8.33 5.77 9.56
N PHE A 93 -7.01 5.96 9.50
CA PHE A 93 -6.40 7.27 9.30
C PHE A 93 -6.85 7.93 7.99
N LEU A 94 -6.86 7.19 6.89
CA LEU A 94 -7.30 7.72 5.59
C LEU A 94 -8.75 8.16 5.62
N HIS A 95 -9.63 7.37 6.24
CA HIS A 95 -11.04 7.72 6.39
C HIS A 95 -11.24 8.93 7.32
N GLN A 96 -10.59 8.93 8.49
CA GLN A 96 -10.66 9.99 9.49
C GLN A 96 -10.31 11.36 8.90
N TYR A 97 -9.28 11.42 8.06
CA TYR A 97 -8.84 12.65 7.42
C TYR A 97 -9.34 12.82 5.99
N GLN A 98 -10.23 11.96 5.50
CA GLN A 98 -10.80 12.02 4.15
C GLN A 98 -9.72 12.15 3.06
N ILE A 99 -8.73 11.25 3.09
CA ILE A 99 -7.66 11.19 2.09
C ILE A 99 -8.04 10.15 1.04
N PRO A 100 -8.32 10.54 -0.23
CA PRO A 100 -8.63 9.59 -1.29
C PRO A 100 -7.46 8.64 -1.56
N GLY A 101 -7.74 7.37 -1.84
CA GLY A 101 -6.72 6.38 -2.25
C GLY A 101 -5.82 6.84 -3.41
N PRO A 102 -6.34 7.53 -4.46
CA PRO A 102 -5.52 8.11 -5.50
C PRO A 102 -4.50 9.15 -4.99
N SER A 103 -4.82 9.91 -3.95
CA SER A 103 -3.90 10.87 -3.33
C SER A 103 -2.72 10.17 -2.67
N ILE A 104 -2.96 9.03 -2.01
CA ILE A 104 -1.90 8.20 -1.44
C ILE A 104 -0.99 7.65 -2.53
N SER A 105 -1.55 7.18 -3.65
CA SER A 105 -0.77 6.64 -4.78
C SER A 105 0.08 7.70 -5.48
N ARG A 106 -0.21 8.99 -5.32
CA ARG A 106 0.60 10.11 -5.83
C ARG A 106 1.76 10.46 -4.90
N VAL A 107 1.61 10.19 -3.60
CA VAL A 107 2.60 10.56 -2.58
C VAL A 107 3.52 9.39 -2.22
N TYR A 108 2.97 8.17 -2.20
CA TYR A 108 3.66 6.96 -1.82
C TYR A 108 3.60 5.90 -2.92
N HIS A 109 4.69 5.16 -3.02
CA HIS A 109 4.72 3.86 -3.64
C HIS A 109 4.75 2.81 -2.53
N LEU A 110 3.66 2.04 -2.40
CA LEU A 110 3.48 1.01 -1.38
C LEU A 110 3.82 -0.37 -1.98
N ASN A 111 4.66 -1.14 -1.30
CA ASN A 111 5.12 -2.48 -1.70
C ASN A 111 5.08 -3.44 -0.50
N GLY A 112 3.96 -4.11 -0.30
CA GLY A 112 3.75 -4.99 0.85
C GLY A 112 3.95 -4.20 2.16
N ASP A 113 4.95 -4.59 2.95
CA ASP A 113 5.27 -3.95 4.23
C ASP A 113 6.25 -2.77 4.12
N SER A 114 6.57 -2.35 2.89
CA SER A 114 7.50 -1.25 2.64
C SER A 114 6.82 -0.12 1.87
N TYR A 115 7.34 1.09 2.04
CA TYR A 115 6.88 2.25 1.31
C TYR A 115 8.05 3.16 0.89
N ARG A 116 7.83 3.92 -0.18
CA ARG A 116 8.71 4.99 -0.62
C ARG A 116 7.91 6.25 -0.90
N ILE A 117 8.41 7.41 -0.46
CA ILE A 117 7.84 8.70 -0.85
C ILE A 117 8.29 9.01 -2.28
N ILE A 118 7.35 9.31 -3.18
CA ILE A 118 7.60 9.51 -4.61
C ILE A 118 7.26 10.91 -5.12
N VAL A 119 6.97 11.83 -4.19
CA VAL A 119 6.65 13.22 -4.50
C VAL A 119 7.85 13.91 -5.14
N LYS A 120 7.65 14.64 -6.25
CA LYS A 120 8.73 15.38 -6.92
C LYS A 120 9.08 16.70 -6.22
N ASP A 121 8.07 17.46 -5.80
CA ASP A 121 8.23 18.74 -5.11
C ASP A 121 7.44 18.73 -3.79
N LEU A 122 8.13 18.97 -2.67
CA LEU A 122 7.54 19.05 -1.33
C LEU A 122 6.76 20.35 -1.11
N LYS A 123 6.77 21.30 -2.06
CA LYS A 123 6.13 22.62 -1.92
C LYS A 123 6.63 23.38 -0.68
N GLU A 124 7.93 23.28 -0.40
CA GLU A 124 8.56 23.93 0.75
C GLU A 124 9.82 24.72 0.37
N LYS A 125 9.92 25.94 0.92
CA LYS A 125 11.00 26.89 0.56
C LYS A 125 12.31 26.65 1.31
N THR A 126 12.27 26.10 2.52
CA THR A 126 13.45 25.97 3.38
C THR A 126 13.73 24.51 3.72
N ASN A 127 15.00 24.18 3.93
CA ASN A 127 15.41 22.82 4.31
C ASN A 127 14.76 22.37 5.62
N SER A 128 14.65 23.26 6.61
CA SER A 128 13.97 22.96 7.87
C SER A 128 12.50 22.55 7.64
N LYS A 129 11.75 23.26 6.79
CA LYS A 129 10.36 22.90 6.48
C LYS A 129 10.27 21.60 5.67
N LYS A 130 11.17 21.39 4.71
CA LYS A 130 11.28 20.12 3.97
C LYS A 130 11.53 18.94 4.91
N GLN A 131 12.46 19.06 5.85
CA GLN A 131 12.76 18.03 6.86
C GLN A 131 11.52 17.69 7.69
N VAL A 132 10.79 18.69 8.17
CA VAL A 132 9.54 18.48 8.93
C VAL A 132 8.48 17.81 8.07
N LYS A 133 8.26 18.28 6.83
CA LYS A 133 7.27 17.67 5.92
C LYS A 133 7.64 16.22 5.60
N LEU A 134 8.90 15.90 5.36
CA LEU A 134 9.37 14.52 5.17
C LEU A 134 9.16 13.66 6.41
N ALA A 135 9.42 14.19 7.61
CA ALA A 135 9.16 13.49 8.87
C ALA A 135 7.67 13.15 9.03
N LEU A 136 6.78 14.09 8.71
CA LEU A 136 5.32 13.86 8.70
C LEU A 136 4.94 12.74 7.73
N LEU A 137 5.50 12.76 6.51
CA LEU A 137 5.22 11.73 5.51
C LEU A 137 5.77 10.35 5.91
N LEU A 138 6.96 10.29 6.51
CA LEU A 138 7.50 9.03 7.02
C LEU A 138 6.65 8.44 8.14
N GLY A 139 6.18 9.27 9.07
CA GLY A 139 5.27 8.80 10.12
C GLY A 139 3.97 8.22 9.54
N VAL A 140 3.36 8.88 8.54
CA VAL A 140 2.17 8.31 7.88
C VAL A 140 2.50 7.05 7.09
N GLY A 141 3.65 6.99 6.39
CA GLY A 141 4.09 5.78 5.71
C GLY A 141 4.21 4.60 6.68
N GLY A 142 4.80 4.81 7.86
CA GLY A 142 4.86 3.80 8.94
C GLY A 142 3.47 3.38 9.42
N LEU A 143 2.52 4.32 9.49
CA LEU A 143 1.14 4.02 9.86
C LEU A 143 0.43 3.18 8.81
N LEU A 144 0.69 3.44 7.52
CA LEU A 144 0.06 2.74 6.41
C LEU A 144 0.54 1.29 6.26
N VAL A 145 1.83 1.01 6.53
CA VAL A 145 2.39 -0.35 6.37
C VAL A 145 2.48 -1.13 7.69
N GLY A 146 2.71 -0.44 8.80
CA GLY A 146 3.00 -1.04 10.11
C GLY A 146 2.00 -0.68 11.21
N GLY A 147 0.95 0.09 10.90
CA GLY A 147 -0.11 0.44 11.86
C GLY A 147 0.32 1.40 12.98
N GLN A 148 1.51 1.98 12.88
CA GLN A 148 2.08 2.86 13.88
C GLN A 148 2.68 4.09 13.21
N PRO A 149 2.38 5.32 13.68
CA PRO A 149 2.85 6.54 13.05
C PRO A 149 4.29 6.87 13.44
N VAL A 150 5.20 5.92 13.23
CA VAL A 150 6.59 5.96 13.68
C VAL A 150 7.57 5.94 12.51
N PHE A 151 8.73 6.56 12.70
CA PHE A 151 9.83 6.53 11.75
C PHE A 151 11.18 6.66 12.46
N SER A 152 12.23 6.05 11.89
CA SER A 152 13.57 6.12 12.47
C SER A 152 14.30 7.39 12.04
N LYS A 153 15.27 7.80 12.86
CA LYS A 153 16.16 8.92 12.54
C LYS A 153 16.96 8.68 11.27
N GLU A 154 17.50 7.48 11.08
CA GLU A 154 18.30 7.12 9.92
C GLU A 154 17.46 7.23 8.65
N ARG A 155 16.22 6.74 8.69
CA ARG A 155 15.32 6.83 7.55
C ARG A 155 14.99 8.27 7.19
N LEU A 156 14.77 9.14 8.17
CA LEU A 156 14.57 10.56 7.91
C LEU A 156 15.82 11.21 7.28
N ILE A 157 17.02 10.86 7.75
CA ILE A 157 18.27 11.37 7.17
C ILE A 157 18.42 10.94 5.72
N GLU A 158 18.19 9.66 5.41
CA GLU A 158 18.23 9.12 4.05
C GLU A 158 17.30 9.89 3.11
N VAL A 159 16.02 10.00 3.48
CA VAL A 159 15.05 10.70 2.65
C VAL A 159 15.37 12.19 2.55
N CYS A 160 15.84 12.82 3.63
CA CYS A 160 16.31 14.21 3.54
C CYS A 160 17.48 14.38 2.55
N ARG A 161 18.36 13.39 2.41
CA ARG A 161 19.45 13.41 1.41
C ARG A 161 18.89 13.22 -0.01
N GLU A 162 17.98 12.28 -0.22
CA GLU A 162 17.30 12.07 -1.51
C GLU A 162 16.64 13.36 -2.02
N TYR A 163 16.07 14.15 -1.12
CA TYR A 163 15.38 15.41 -1.42
C TYR A 163 16.27 16.66 -1.34
N GLY A 164 17.58 16.52 -1.13
CA GLY A 164 18.52 17.64 -1.01
C GLY A 164 18.20 18.60 0.16
N ALA A 165 17.54 18.11 1.20
CA ALA A 165 17.09 18.85 2.37
C ALA A 165 17.92 18.55 3.64
N TYR A 166 18.88 17.63 3.57
CA TYR A 166 19.70 17.25 4.72
C TYR A 166 20.75 18.34 5.04
N ASP A 167 20.64 18.91 6.24
CA ASP A 167 21.58 19.89 6.78
C ASP A 167 22.16 19.32 8.07
N ALA A 168 23.31 18.65 7.98
CA ALA A 168 23.90 17.92 9.10
C ALA A 168 24.13 18.78 10.35
N PRO A 169 24.71 20.00 10.26
CA PRO A 169 24.86 20.90 11.40
C PRO A 169 23.54 21.27 12.10
N ASN A 170 22.47 21.50 11.33
CA ASN A 170 21.23 22.04 11.89
C ASN A 170 20.11 21.00 12.09
N PHE A 171 20.25 19.78 11.55
CA PHE A 171 19.21 18.76 11.55
C PHE A 171 18.69 18.44 12.96
N ALA A 172 19.60 18.16 13.90
CA ALA A 172 19.22 17.84 15.28
C ALA A 172 18.47 19.00 15.95
N SER A 173 18.92 20.24 15.70
CA SER A 173 18.29 21.46 16.21
C SER A 173 16.90 21.67 15.59
N HIS A 174 16.73 21.44 14.29
CA HIS A 174 15.43 21.51 13.63
C HIS A 174 14.45 20.50 14.19
N MET A 175 14.84 19.24 14.33
CA MET A 175 13.97 18.21 14.89
C MET A 175 13.64 18.45 16.37
N LYS A 176 14.62 18.88 17.17
CA LYS A 176 14.40 19.18 18.60
C LYS A 176 13.39 20.32 18.81
N LYS A 177 13.27 21.27 17.88
CA LYS A 177 12.28 22.36 17.95
C LYS A 177 10.84 21.90 17.70
N GLN A 178 10.63 20.67 17.24
CA GLN A 178 9.32 20.17 16.82
C GLN A 178 8.82 19.07 17.76
N ARG A 179 9.12 19.18 19.06
CA ARG A 179 8.76 18.20 20.10
C ARG A 179 7.25 18.08 20.35
N ASP A 180 6.50 19.11 19.95
CA ASP A 180 5.05 19.14 19.92
C ASP A 180 4.46 18.22 18.83
N MET A 181 5.22 18.02 17.75
CA MET A 181 4.82 17.17 16.64
C MET A 181 5.45 15.77 16.67
N PHE A 182 6.69 15.66 17.17
CA PHE A 182 7.46 14.42 17.17
C PHE A 182 7.92 14.05 18.58
N ILE A 183 7.42 12.92 19.07
CA ILE A 183 7.84 12.35 20.36
C ILE A 183 8.97 11.36 20.10
N ALA A 184 10.11 11.53 20.77
CA ALA A 184 11.24 10.61 20.67
C ALA A 184 11.00 9.33 21.46
N GLN A 185 11.24 8.19 20.82
CA GLN A 185 11.12 6.84 21.37
C GLN A 185 12.42 6.08 21.06
N GLY A 186 13.44 6.25 21.90
CA GLY A 186 14.77 5.71 21.62
C GLY A 186 15.37 6.36 20.36
N ASN A 187 15.57 5.55 19.32
CA ASN A 187 16.10 6.02 18.03
C ASN A 187 15.00 6.40 17.02
N ASP A 188 13.74 6.17 17.38
CA ASP A 188 12.57 6.43 16.55
C ASP A 188 11.83 7.68 17.03
N TRP A 189 10.98 8.18 16.15
CA TRP A 189 10.05 9.27 16.43
C TRP A 189 8.64 8.85 16.07
N SER A 190 7.69 9.18 16.95
CA SER A 190 6.25 9.00 16.70
C SER A 190 5.55 10.33 16.47
N LEU A 191 4.60 10.36 15.54
CA LEU A 191 3.73 11.52 15.33
C LEU A 191 2.72 11.67 16.47
N THR A 192 2.57 12.88 16.99
CA THR A 192 1.43 13.26 17.82
C THR A 192 0.15 13.37 16.98
N VAL A 193 -1.02 13.42 17.62
CA VAL A 193 -2.30 13.60 16.92
C VAL A 193 -2.33 14.90 16.08
N PRO A 194 -1.86 16.06 16.58
CA PRO A 194 -1.74 17.27 15.76
C PRO A 194 -0.80 17.08 14.56
N ALA A 195 0.29 16.33 14.72
CA ALA A 195 1.20 16.04 13.62
C ALA A 195 0.55 15.12 12.57
N GLN A 196 -0.25 14.14 12.97
CA GLN A 196 -1.01 13.29 12.05
C GLN A 196 -2.01 14.10 11.19
N GLN A 197 -2.74 15.04 11.80
CA GLN A 197 -3.59 15.98 11.07
C GLN A 197 -2.77 16.81 10.06
N ARG A 198 -1.64 17.37 10.49
CA ARG A 198 -0.76 18.16 9.61
C ARG A 198 -0.17 17.31 8.47
N ALA A 199 0.12 16.04 8.73
CA ALA A 199 0.59 15.10 7.71
C ALA A 199 -0.51 14.81 6.68
N ALA A 200 -1.77 14.67 7.12
CA ALA A 200 -2.91 14.50 6.22
C ALA A 200 -3.10 15.72 5.31
N GLU A 201 -2.99 16.94 5.85
CA GLU A 201 -3.03 18.18 5.07
C GLU A 201 -1.89 18.26 4.05
N ALA A 202 -0.67 17.89 4.47
CA ALA A 202 0.47 17.83 3.55
C ALA A 202 0.22 16.81 2.41
N ILE A 203 -0.34 15.64 2.70
CA ILE A 203 -0.68 14.65 1.66
C ILE A 203 -1.69 15.22 0.67
N LYS A 204 -2.74 15.91 1.15
CA LYS A 204 -3.73 16.56 0.28
C LYS A 204 -3.10 17.65 -0.58
N GLU A 205 -2.23 18.47 0.01
CA GLU A 205 -1.50 19.53 -0.70
C GLU A 205 -0.62 18.94 -1.82
N LEU A 206 0.10 17.86 -1.55
CA LEU A 206 1.03 17.24 -2.50
C LEU A 206 0.32 16.45 -3.60
N ALA A 207 -0.88 15.95 -3.33
CA ALA A 207 -1.70 15.24 -4.30
C ALA A 207 -2.52 16.17 -5.22
N SER A 208 -2.62 17.45 -4.87
CA SER A 208 -3.28 18.52 -5.64
C SER A 208 -2.35 19.10 -6.69
#